data_AF-A0A1H5D9R0-F1
#
_entry.id   AF-A0A1H5D9R0-F1
#
_cell.length_a   1.000
_cell.length_b   1.000
_cell.length_c   1.000
_cell.angle_alpha   90.00
_cell.angle_beta   90.00
_cell.angle_gamma   90.00
#
_symmetry.space_group_name_H-M   'P 1'
#
loop_
_entity.id
_entity.type
_entity.pdbx_description
1 polymer ?
#
loop_
_entity_poly.entity_id
_entity_poly.type
_entity_poly.pdbx_seq_one_letter_code
_entity_poly.pdbx_strand_id
1 'polypeptide(L)'
;MKAQNVVLITSVIAVTALIRQRFIGLNGGTCAAGAKALGVAEYDSDAGNAAPANVLGVILVEAGAPVAAMAEVQSDANGYALDAAVADGDLIRIVRGI
;
A
#
# COMPACT_ATOMS: atom_id res chain seq x y z
N MET A 1 -16.33 -1.11 8.58
CA MET A 1 -15.75 -0.29 7.49
C MET A 1 -14.71 0.63 8.11
N LYS A 2 -13.45 0.64 7.61
CA LYS A 2 -12.41 1.57 8.08
C LYS A 2 -12.32 2.75 7.10
N ALA A 3 -12.10 3.96 7.61
CA ALA A 3 -11.93 5.16 6.79
C ALA A 3 -10.44 5.43 6.51
N GLN A 4 -10.16 6.11 5.39
CA GLN A 4 -8.86 6.70 5.06
C GLN A 4 -9.01 8.21 4.85
N ASN A 5 -7.98 8.95 5.24
CA ASN A 5 -7.89 10.40 5.07
C ASN A 5 -6.65 10.66 4.20
N VAL A 6 -6.85 10.68 2.89
CA VAL A 6 -5.75 10.83 1.92
C VAL A 6 -5.49 12.32 1.68
N VAL A 7 -4.25 12.74 1.87
CA VAL A 7 -3.80 14.13 1.70
C VAL A 7 -3.20 14.34 0.31
N LEU A 8 -2.45 13.36 -0.19
CA LEU A 8 -1.82 13.41 -1.51
C LEU A 8 -1.97 12.07 -2.24
N ILE A 9 -2.47 12.17 -3.46
CA ILE A 9 -2.47 11.08 -4.45
C ILE A 9 -1.56 11.50 -5.59
N THR A 10 -0.64 10.63 -5.97
CA THR A 10 0.14 10.76 -7.20
C THR A 10 -0.29 9.71 -8.21
N SER A 11 0.01 9.93 -9.47
CA SER A 11 -0.24 8.96 -10.54
C SER A 11 1.08 8.32 -10.97
N VAL A 12 1.06 7.01 -11.21
CA VAL A 12 2.16 6.25 -11.80
C VAL A 12 1.61 5.33 -12.89
N ILE A 13 2.38 5.11 -13.96
CA ILE A 13 1.98 4.11 -14.97
C ILE A 13 2.23 2.72 -14.39
N ALA A 14 1.17 1.91 -14.33
CA ALA A 14 1.25 0.54 -13.87
C ALA A 14 2.09 -0.31 -14.84
N VAL A 15 3.11 -0.99 -14.35
CA VAL A 15 3.95 -1.88 -15.18
C VAL A 15 3.48 -3.34 -15.08
N THR A 16 2.76 -3.66 -14.00
CA THR A 16 2.06 -4.92 -13.77
C THR A 16 0.62 -4.62 -13.36
N ALA A 17 -0.23 -5.64 -13.28
CA ALA A 17 -1.51 -5.48 -12.58
C ALA A 17 -1.24 -5.08 -11.12
N LEU A 18 -1.87 -4.00 -10.68
CA LEU A 18 -1.82 -3.51 -9.30
C LEU A 18 -3.17 -3.79 -8.64
N ILE A 19 -3.11 -4.22 -7.39
CA ILE A 19 -4.28 -4.57 -6.59
C ILE A 19 -4.48 -3.48 -5.55
N ARG A 20 -5.73 -3.04 -5.41
CA ARG A 20 -6.16 -2.06 -4.43
C ARG A 20 -5.65 -2.40 -3.03
N GLN A 21 -5.29 -1.37 -2.27
CA GLN A 21 -4.81 -1.47 -0.88
C GLN A 21 -3.47 -2.22 -0.74
N ARG A 22 -2.70 -2.38 -1.82
CA ARG A 22 -1.32 -2.90 -1.78
C ARG A 22 -0.30 -1.83 -2.16
N PHE A 23 0.92 -2.01 -1.67
CA PHE A 23 2.05 -1.13 -1.93
C PHE A 23 2.48 -1.16 -3.40
N ILE A 24 2.65 0.04 -3.95
CA ILE A 24 3.22 0.26 -5.27
C ILE A 24 4.71 0.62 -5.11
N GLY A 25 5.58 -0.03 -5.88
CA GLY A 25 6.99 0.30 -5.96
C GLY A 25 7.26 1.57 -6.76
N LEU A 26 8.45 2.16 -6.59
CA LEU A 26 8.89 3.34 -7.37
C LEU A 26 8.98 3.08 -8.88
N ASN A 27 8.96 1.81 -9.30
CA ASN A 27 8.93 1.39 -10.70
C ASN A 27 7.51 1.29 -11.29
N GLY A 28 6.45 1.50 -10.52
CA GLY A 28 5.06 1.35 -10.97
C GLY A 28 4.54 -0.09 -10.98
N GLY A 29 5.30 -1.06 -10.45
CA GLY A 29 4.82 -2.42 -10.18
C GLY A 29 4.47 -2.64 -8.72
N THR A 30 4.09 -3.86 -8.35
CA THR A 30 3.97 -4.26 -6.95
C THR A 30 5.30 -4.05 -6.22
N CYS A 31 5.26 -3.50 -5.01
CA CYS A 31 6.47 -3.21 -4.26
C CYS A 31 7.22 -4.50 -3.90
N ALA A 32 8.54 -4.52 -4.07
CA ALA A 32 9.36 -5.66 -3.67
C ALA A 32 9.47 -5.76 -2.15
N ALA A 33 9.71 -6.98 -1.65
CA ALA A 33 9.94 -7.22 -0.24
C ALA A 33 11.07 -6.34 0.29
N GLY A 34 10.79 -5.62 1.37
CA GLY A 34 11.75 -4.76 2.03
C GLY A 34 12.06 -3.43 1.31
N ALA A 35 11.51 -3.20 0.11
CA ALA A 35 11.78 -2.00 -0.66
C ALA A 35 10.98 -0.78 -0.17
N LYS A 36 11.39 0.43 -0.56
CA LYS A 36 10.60 1.64 -0.29
C LYS A 36 9.42 1.72 -1.26
N ALA A 37 8.20 1.70 -0.71
CA ALA A 37 6.98 1.89 -1.47
C ALA A 37 6.79 3.36 -1.87
N LEU A 38 6.41 3.61 -3.13
CA LEU A 38 5.94 4.91 -3.62
C LEU A 38 4.67 5.35 -2.88
N GLY A 39 3.71 4.43 -2.76
CA GLY A 39 2.37 4.69 -2.27
C GLY A 39 1.58 3.39 -2.09
N VAL A 40 0.29 3.51 -1.82
CA VAL A 40 -0.66 2.38 -1.81
C VAL A 40 -1.67 2.57 -2.94
N ALA A 41 -1.99 1.50 -3.68
CA ALA A 41 -2.95 1.55 -4.77
C ALA A 41 -4.36 1.89 -4.25
N GLU A 42 -4.96 2.96 -4.78
CA GLU A 42 -6.34 3.34 -4.42
C GLU A 42 -7.38 2.44 -5.11
N TYR A 43 -7.06 2.00 -6.33
CA TYR A 43 -7.89 1.12 -7.16
C TYR A 43 -7.05 0.01 -7.78
N ASP A 44 -7.72 -1.07 -8.19
CA ASP A 44 -7.13 -2.04 -9.10
C ASP A 44 -6.78 -1.32 -10.41
N SER A 45 -5.61 -1.62 -10.96
CA SER A 45 -5.13 -0.97 -12.19
C SER A 45 -4.36 -1.97 -13.04
N ASP A 46 -4.82 -2.15 -14.28
CA ASP A 46 -4.13 -3.01 -15.25
C ASP A 46 -2.82 -2.40 -15.73
N ALA A 47 -1.90 -3.25 -16.19
CA ALA A 47 -0.65 -2.80 -16.78
C ALA A 47 -0.89 -1.84 -17.97
N GLY A 48 -0.12 -0.77 -18.02
CA GLY A 48 -0.24 0.30 -19.02
C GLY A 48 -1.22 1.42 -18.64
N ASN A 49 -2.05 1.24 -17.60
CA ASN A 49 -2.97 2.28 -17.14
C ASN A 49 -2.33 3.17 -16.07
N ALA A 50 -2.86 4.39 -15.94
CA ALA A 50 -2.50 5.29 -14.85
C ALA A 50 -3.09 4.78 -13.53
N ALA A 51 -2.23 4.41 -12.59
CA ALA A 51 -2.60 3.94 -11.26
C ALA A 51 -2.49 5.08 -10.22
N PRO A 52 -3.57 5.41 -9.51
CA PRO A 52 -3.53 6.35 -8.40
C PRO A 52 -2.88 5.71 -7.16
N ALA A 53 -1.80 6.33 -6.69
CA ALA A 53 -1.03 5.93 -5.52
C ALA A 53 -1.24 6.94 -4.38
N ASN A 54 -1.77 6.48 -3.25
CA ASN A 54 -1.87 7.27 -2.03
C ASN A 54 -0.50 7.39 -1.37
N VAL A 55 0.02 8.62 -1.26
CA VAL A 55 1.40 8.88 -0.80
C VAL A 55 1.42 9.47 0.61
N LEU A 56 0.47 10.34 0.95
CA LEU A 56 0.41 11.05 2.24
C LEU A 56 -0.97 10.96 2.89
N GLY A 57 -0.99 10.82 4.22
CA GLY A 57 -2.21 10.79 5.02
C GLY A 57 -2.36 9.51 5.86
N VAL A 58 -3.60 9.24 6.28
CA VAL A 58 -3.99 8.00 6.95
C VAL A 58 -4.57 7.06 5.90
N ILE A 59 -3.80 6.04 5.51
CA ILE A 59 -4.04 5.22 4.31
C ILE A 59 -4.37 3.78 4.71
N LEU A 60 -5.31 3.15 4.02
CA LEU A 60 -5.58 1.72 4.20
C LEU A 60 -4.62 0.86 3.38
N VAL A 61 -4.09 -0.19 4.00
CA VAL A 61 -3.25 -1.19 3.36
C VAL A 61 -3.64 -2.59 3.85
N GLU A 62 -3.54 -3.58 2.98
CA GLU A 62 -3.73 -5.00 3.29
C GLU A 62 -2.48 -5.55 3.98
N ALA A 63 -2.65 -6.22 5.13
CA ALA A 63 -1.56 -6.85 5.87
C ALA A 63 -1.32 -8.29 5.44
N GLY A 64 -0.05 -8.71 5.39
CA GLY A 64 0.38 -10.06 5.03
C GLY A 64 0.61 -10.99 6.23
N ALA A 65 0.52 -10.48 7.45
CA ALA A 65 0.74 -11.23 8.69
C ALA A 65 0.06 -10.53 9.89
N PRO A 66 -0.07 -11.18 11.06
CA PRO A 66 -0.49 -10.55 12.31
C PRO A 66 0.60 -9.64 12.88
N VAL A 67 0.20 -8.52 13.47
CA VAL A 67 1.11 -7.48 13.91
C VAL A 67 0.51 -6.49 14.93
N ALA A 68 1.34 -5.96 15.81
CA ALA A 68 0.94 -5.06 16.88
C ALA A 68 0.66 -3.62 16.43
N ALA A 69 -0.17 -2.91 17.20
CA ALA A 69 -0.35 -1.46 17.03
C ALA A 69 0.98 -0.71 17.25
N MET A 70 1.18 0.36 16.49
CA MET A 70 2.39 1.22 16.52
C MET A 70 3.69 0.58 16.04
N ALA A 71 3.66 -0.64 15.49
CA ALA A 71 4.81 -1.19 14.78
C ALA A 71 5.12 -0.36 13.51
N GLU A 72 6.40 -0.24 13.17
CA GLU A 72 6.84 0.25 11.85
C GLU A 72 6.24 -0.64 10.76
N VAL A 73 5.88 -0.13 9.58
CA VAL A 73 5.25 -0.92 8.50
C VAL A 73 6.12 -0.98 7.25
N GLN A 74 6.40 -2.19 6.76
CA GLN A 74 7.15 -2.43 5.52
C GLN A 74 6.37 -3.27 4.49
N SER A 75 6.76 -3.20 3.21
CA SER A 75 6.22 -4.05 2.13
C SER A 75 6.84 -5.45 2.13
N ASP A 76 6.04 -6.47 1.80
CA ASP A 76 6.48 -7.83 1.48
C ASP A 76 6.62 -8.07 -0.04
N ALA A 77 6.84 -9.32 -0.47
CA ALA A 77 6.99 -9.68 -1.88
C ALA A 77 5.70 -9.51 -2.71
N ASN A 78 4.54 -9.43 -2.05
CA ASN A 78 3.22 -9.29 -2.65
C ASN A 78 2.65 -7.87 -2.50
N GLY A 79 3.39 -6.95 -1.87
CA GLY A 79 3.00 -5.58 -1.64
C GLY A 79 2.10 -5.37 -0.41
N TYR A 80 2.11 -6.27 0.56
CA TYR A 80 1.35 -6.11 1.79
C TYR A 80 2.13 -5.40 2.89
N ALA A 81 1.41 -4.85 3.86
CA ALA A 81 1.98 -4.48 5.15
C ALA A 81 2.44 -5.73 5.90
N LEU A 82 3.71 -5.75 6.29
CA LEU A 82 4.23 -6.74 7.23
C LEU A 82 3.88 -6.39 8.67
N ASP A 83 3.32 -5.20 8.92
CA ASP A 83 3.08 -4.67 10.25
C ASP A 83 1.62 -4.16 10.50
N ALA A 84 1.26 -3.79 11.73
CA ALA A 84 -0.10 -3.85 12.40
C ALA A 84 -1.21 -4.71 11.71
N ALA A 85 -1.68 -5.83 12.28
CA ALA A 85 -2.87 -6.64 11.85
C ALA A 85 -3.19 -7.80 12.83
N VAL A 86 -4.31 -8.52 12.68
CA VAL A 86 -4.61 -9.72 13.50
C VAL A 86 -4.47 -11.00 12.67
N ALA A 87 -4.64 -10.90 11.36
CA ALA A 87 -4.44 -11.97 10.39
C ALA A 87 -3.97 -11.42 9.03
N ASP A 88 -3.51 -12.32 8.16
CA ASP A 88 -3.34 -12.04 6.73
C ASP A 88 -4.68 -11.60 6.10
N GLY A 89 -4.61 -10.61 5.21
CA GLY A 89 -5.76 -9.97 4.56
C GLY A 89 -6.46 -8.88 5.39
N ASP A 90 -6.02 -8.62 6.63
CA ASP A 90 -6.59 -7.54 7.43
C ASP A 90 -6.26 -6.17 6.84
N LEU A 91 -7.29 -5.33 6.68
CA LEU A 91 -7.08 -3.93 6.30
C LEU A 91 -6.68 -3.08 7.51
N ILE A 92 -5.51 -2.46 7.45
CA ILE A 92 -4.96 -1.63 8.52
C ILE A 92 -4.67 -0.21 8.05
N ARG A 93 -4.59 0.72 9.02
CA ARG A 93 -4.34 2.14 8.75
C ARG A 93 -2.89 2.44 9.02
N ILE A 94 -2.19 2.96 8.02
CA ILE A 94 -0.82 3.47 8.15
C ILE A 94 -0.84 4.99 8.08
N VAL A 95 0.04 5.62 8.86
CA VAL A 95 0.28 7.06 8.79
C VAL A 95 1.53 7.27 7.93
N ARG A 96 1.38 7.97 6.80
CA ARG A 96 2.50 8.36 5.94
C ARG A 96 2.63 9.87 5.89
N GLY A 97 3.87 10.36 5.99
CA GLY A 97 4.18 11.80 5.93
C GLY A 97 4.26 12.51 7.29
N ILE A 98 4.55 11.76 8.36
CA ILE A 98 4.99 12.31 9.66
C ILE A 98 6.52 12.36 9.73
#